data_AF-A0A9D2ZRN0-F1
#
_entry.id   AF-A0A9D2ZRN0-F1
#
_cell.length_a   1.000
_cell.length_b   1.000
_cell.length_c   1.000
_cell.angle_alpha   90.00
_cell.angle_beta   90.00
_cell.angle_gamma   90.00
#
_symmetry.space_group_name_H-M   'P 1'
#
loop_
_entity.id
_entity.type
_entity.pdbx_description
1 polymer ?
#
loop_
_entity_poly.entity_id
_entity_poly.type
_entity_poly.pdbx_seq_one_letter_code
_entity_poly.pdbx_strand_id
1 'polypeptide(L)'
;MFSLRSHNSRRTSRAASLTAAAAITALALPLSVAGAAASPLYDSVEGAWRGSAEMGSGAALGSSVPNYDPDNFYSSLPEYVEGKPGQVLKTAPSKLALGLPFVDLTNSKATRVAYVSTDSNGKTIPVTGTIYESSKPWGGKGPRPLMLIAPGTQGSSNACAPG
;
A
#
# COMPACT_ATOMS: atom_id res chain seq x y z
N MET A 1 27.93 71.52 -14.17
CA MET A 1 28.03 72.83 -14.85
C MET A 1 27.72 72.56 -16.33
N PHE A 2 26.58 73.09 -16.84
CA PHE A 2 26.05 73.03 -18.22
C PHE A 2 25.73 71.61 -18.78
N SER A 3 24.48 71.14 -18.92
CA SER A 3 23.31 71.66 -19.67
C SER A 3 23.56 71.85 -21.17
N LEU A 4 22.88 71.04 -22.00
CA LEU A 4 22.19 71.39 -23.27
C LEU A 4 21.59 70.08 -23.87
N ARG A 5 20.27 69.92 -23.83
CA ARG A 5 19.28 70.31 -24.87
C ARG A 5 19.03 69.15 -25.84
N SER A 6 18.08 68.26 -25.57
CA SER A 6 16.67 68.34 -26.03
C SER A 6 16.52 68.72 -27.51
N HIS A 7 16.14 67.74 -28.33
CA HIS A 7 15.32 67.98 -29.51
C HIS A 7 14.06 67.11 -29.45
N ASN A 8 12.98 67.82 -29.17
CA ASN A 8 11.59 67.44 -29.19
C ASN A 8 11.05 67.64 -30.62
N SER A 9 10.40 66.64 -31.20
CA SER A 9 9.46 66.81 -32.30
C SER A 9 8.33 65.78 -32.11
N ARG A 10 7.22 66.17 -31.48
CA ARG A 10 5.97 66.62 -32.13
C ARG A 10 5.51 65.65 -33.23
N ARG A 11 4.46 64.88 -32.95
CA ARG A 11 3.07 65.05 -33.46
C ARG A 11 2.82 63.86 -34.41
N THR A 12 1.69 63.16 -34.48
CA THR A 12 0.29 63.46 -34.18
C THR A 12 -0.51 62.16 -34.32
N SER A 13 -1.60 62.11 -33.57
CA SER A 13 -2.65 61.09 -33.49
C SER A 13 -3.24 60.65 -34.84
N ARG A 14 -3.62 59.37 -34.96
CA ARG A 14 -4.87 58.93 -35.61
C ARG A 14 -5.43 57.67 -34.94
N ALA A 15 -6.68 57.79 -34.50
CA ALA A 15 -7.56 56.72 -34.05
C ALA A 15 -8.26 56.05 -35.24
N ALA A 16 -8.75 54.81 -35.02
CA ALA A 16 -9.89 54.11 -35.66
C ALA A 16 -9.52 52.62 -35.80
N SER A 17 -9.97 51.71 -34.93
CA SER A 17 -11.31 51.09 -34.86
C SER A 17 -11.51 49.94 -35.85
N LEU A 18 -11.65 48.72 -35.29
CA LEU A 18 -12.55 47.59 -35.68
C LEU A 18 -12.36 47.02 -37.11
N THR A 19 -12.24 45.71 -37.39
CA THR A 19 -12.89 44.52 -36.83
C THR A 19 -12.29 43.25 -37.48
N ALA A 20 -12.30 42.16 -36.70
CA ALA A 20 -12.60 40.77 -37.10
C ALA A 20 -11.57 39.86 -37.80
N ALA A 21 -11.61 38.60 -37.32
CA ALA A 21 -11.05 37.35 -37.83
C ALA A 21 -9.55 37.07 -37.55
N ALA A 22 -9.22 36.84 -36.28
CA ALA A 22 -8.03 36.06 -35.92
C ALA A 22 -8.41 34.57 -35.86
N ALA A 23 -7.90 33.80 -36.82
CA ALA A 23 -7.93 32.34 -36.79
C ALA A 23 -7.23 31.84 -35.53
N ILE A 24 -7.92 31.02 -34.74
CA ILE A 24 -7.35 30.37 -33.56
C ILE A 24 -6.43 29.26 -34.06
N THR A 25 -5.15 29.58 -34.28
CA THR A 25 -4.10 28.58 -34.32
C THR A 25 -3.92 28.05 -32.90
N ALA A 26 -4.41 26.85 -32.63
CA ALA A 26 -4.18 26.15 -31.38
C ALA A 26 -2.67 25.86 -31.24
N LEU A 27 -1.97 26.68 -30.46
CA LEU A 27 -0.66 26.30 -29.92
C LEU A 27 -0.91 25.21 -28.86
N ALA A 28 -0.74 23.95 -29.26
CA ALA A 28 -0.60 22.86 -28.33
C ALA A 28 0.74 23.00 -27.59
N LEU A 29 0.71 23.55 -26.38
CA LEU A 29 1.79 23.41 -25.42
C LEU A 29 1.77 21.95 -24.94
N PRO A 30 2.84 21.16 -25.13
CA PRO A 30 2.91 19.87 -24.46
C PRO A 30 3.02 20.13 -22.96
N LEU A 31 2.04 19.68 -22.18
CA LEU A 31 2.23 19.48 -20.75
C LEU A 31 3.33 18.41 -20.61
N SER A 32 4.56 18.81 -20.31
CA SER A 32 5.57 17.87 -19.86
C SER A 32 5.16 17.39 -18.48
N VAL A 33 4.60 16.19 -18.39
CA VAL A 33 4.58 15.46 -17.12
C VAL A 33 6.04 15.18 -16.79
N ALA A 34 6.57 15.89 -15.78
CA ALA A 34 7.83 15.51 -15.17
C ALA A 34 7.65 14.06 -14.67
N GLY A 35 8.26 13.10 -15.39
CA GLY A 35 8.26 11.71 -14.98
C GLY A 35 8.80 11.62 -13.56
N ALA A 36 8.02 11.02 -12.67
CA ALA A 36 8.51 10.66 -11.35
C ALA A 36 9.80 9.85 -11.55
N ALA A 37 10.92 10.38 -11.07
CA ALA A 37 12.20 9.70 -11.18
C ALA A 37 12.04 8.30 -10.57
N ALA A 38 12.28 7.27 -11.38
CA ALA A 38 12.32 5.89 -10.92
C ALA A 38 13.28 5.80 -9.75
N SER A 39 12.74 5.56 -8.55
CA SER A 39 13.58 5.40 -7.38
C SER A 39 14.33 4.07 -7.53
N PRO A 40 15.65 4.02 -7.30
CA PRO A 40 16.44 2.78 -7.40
C PRO A 40 15.95 1.70 -6.42
N LEU A 41 15.17 2.11 -5.40
CA LEU A 41 14.46 1.22 -4.49
C LEU A 41 13.37 0.40 -5.21
N TYR A 42 12.65 0.98 -6.18
CA TYR A 42 11.61 0.29 -6.93
C TYR A 42 12.20 -0.77 -7.87
N ASP A 43 13.26 -0.42 -8.61
CA ASP A 43 13.98 -1.37 -9.47
C ASP A 43 14.64 -2.50 -8.68
N SER A 44 15.16 -2.20 -7.47
CA SER A 44 15.73 -3.22 -6.59
C SER A 44 14.65 -4.19 -6.08
N VAL A 45 13.45 -3.69 -5.78
CA VAL A 45 12.31 -4.51 -5.35
C VAL A 45 11.83 -5.39 -6.52
N GLU A 46 11.63 -4.82 -7.71
CA GLU A 46 11.24 -5.58 -8.91
C GLU A 46 12.29 -6.62 -9.33
N GLY A 47 13.57 -6.28 -9.27
CA GLY A 47 14.68 -7.20 -9.52
C GLY A 47 14.72 -8.36 -8.52
N ALA A 48 14.45 -8.06 -7.25
CA ALA A 48 14.34 -9.09 -6.20
C ALA A 48 13.15 -10.03 -6.43
N TRP A 49 12.01 -9.52 -6.90
CA TRP A 49 10.83 -10.34 -7.22
C TRP A 49 11.02 -11.18 -8.48
N ARG A 50 11.69 -10.64 -9.52
CA ARG A 50 12.03 -11.41 -10.73
C ARG A 50 12.98 -12.57 -10.45
N GLY A 51 14.01 -12.35 -9.62
CA GLY A 51 14.91 -13.43 -9.18
C GLY A 51 14.17 -14.51 -8.37
N SER A 52 13.09 -14.15 -7.67
CA SER A 52 12.25 -15.09 -6.93
C SER A 52 11.35 -15.94 -7.84
N ALA A 53 11.02 -15.45 -9.05
CA ALA A 53 10.25 -16.22 -10.04
C ALA A 53 11.12 -17.23 -10.79
N GLU A 54 12.43 -16.98 -10.91
CA GLU A 54 13.40 -17.93 -11.48
C GLU A 54 13.83 -19.02 -10.50
N MET A 55 13.71 -18.73 -9.21
CA MET A 55 13.73 -19.72 -8.14
C MET A 55 12.39 -20.47 -8.20
N GLY A 56 12.23 -21.29 -9.25
CA GLY A 56 11.05 -22.11 -9.46
C GLY A 56 10.67 -22.86 -8.20
N SER A 57 9.41 -23.29 -8.09
CA SER A 57 8.76 -23.96 -6.97
C SER A 57 9.50 -25.21 -6.47
N GLY A 58 10.72 -25.06 -5.97
CA GLY A 58 11.46 -26.05 -5.24
C GLY A 58 10.66 -26.25 -3.97
N ALA A 59 10.19 -27.49 -3.78
CA ALA A 59 9.34 -27.95 -2.69
C ALA A 59 9.35 -26.95 -1.53
N ALA A 60 8.33 -26.10 -1.48
CA ALA A 60 8.18 -25.22 -0.35
C ALA A 60 8.22 -26.12 0.88
N LEU A 61 9.14 -25.85 1.80
CA LEU A 61 9.02 -26.37 3.17
C LEU A 61 7.70 -25.90 3.83
N GLY A 62 6.89 -25.10 3.13
CA GLY A 62 5.45 -25.01 3.31
C GLY A 62 4.74 -26.32 2.96
N SER A 63 5.05 -27.38 3.70
CA SER A 63 3.95 -28.24 4.16
C SER A 63 2.95 -27.26 4.77
N SER A 64 1.76 -27.15 4.20
CA SER A 64 0.63 -26.59 4.93
C SER A 64 0.51 -27.45 6.18
N VAL A 65 1.11 -27.01 7.29
CA VAL A 65 0.84 -27.59 8.59
C VAL A 65 -0.68 -27.46 8.69
N PRO A 66 -1.42 -28.57 8.86
CA PRO A 66 -2.87 -28.49 9.03
C PRO A 66 -3.15 -27.37 10.02
N ASN A 67 -4.06 -26.46 9.66
CA ASN A 67 -4.36 -25.26 10.42
C ASN A 67 -4.42 -25.62 11.93
N TYR A 68 -3.35 -25.29 12.66
CA TYR A 68 -3.11 -25.87 13.98
C TYR A 68 -4.06 -25.18 14.95
N ASP A 69 -5.14 -25.87 15.30
CA ASP A 69 -6.28 -25.28 16.00
C ASP A 69 -6.68 -26.03 17.27
N PRO A 70 -5.76 -26.28 18.22
CA PRO A 70 -6.06 -27.05 19.43
C PRO A 70 -7.08 -26.38 20.37
N ASP A 71 -7.30 -25.07 20.22
CA ASP A 71 -8.24 -24.26 21.01
C ASP A 71 -9.48 -23.83 20.21
N ASN A 72 -9.72 -24.45 19.05
CA ASN A 72 -10.84 -24.20 18.17
C ASN A 72 -11.00 -22.70 17.81
N PHE A 73 -9.91 -21.95 17.66
CA PHE A 73 -9.98 -20.55 17.24
C PHE A 73 -10.54 -20.41 15.83
N TYR A 74 -10.03 -21.18 14.87
CA TYR A 74 -10.41 -21.09 13.46
C TYR A 74 -11.71 -21.86 13.18
N SER A 75 -11.81 -23.08 13.69
CA SER A 75 -12.93 -23.99 13.47
C SER A 75 -14.25 -23.56 14.13
N SER A 76 -14.20 -22.69 15.14
CA SER A 76 -15.41 -22.14 15.77
C SER A 76 -15.96 -20.88 15.08
N LEU A 77 -15.27 -20.34 14.08
CA LEU A 77 -15.78 -19.17 13.36
C LEU A 77 -16.96 -19.58 12.47
N PRO A 78 -18.10 -18.90 12.56
CA PRO A 78 -19.22 -19.17 11.67
C PRO A 78 -18.87 -18.75 10.25
N GLU A 79 -19.54 -19.30 9.24
CA GLU A 79 -19.31 -18.91 7.85
C GLU A 79 -19.68 -17.43 7.61
N TYR A 80 -20.67 -16.92 8.38
CA TYR A 80 -21.20 -15.56 8.25
C TYR A 80 -21.37 -14.91 9.61
N VAL A 81 -21.17 -13.60 9.66
CA VAL A 81 -21.21 -12.80 10.89
C VAL A 81 -21.99 -11.51 10.69
N GLU A 82 -22.44 -10.94 11.79
CA GLU A 82 -23.01 -9.60 11.84
C GLU A 82 -21.96 -8.61 12.39
N GLY A 83 -22.12 -7.34 12.04
CA GLY A 83 -21.26 -6.27 12.56
C GLY A 83 -20.75 -5.33 11.47
N LYS A 84 -19.93 -4.37 11.89
CA LYS A 84 -19.30 -3.40 10.99
C LYS A 84 -17.92 -3.91 10.57
N PRO A 85 -17.47 -3.68 9.30
CA PRO A 85 -16.12 -4.00 8.89
C PRO A 85 -15.06 -3.48 9.88
N GLY A 86 -14.11 -4.34 10.24
CA GLY A 86 -13.05 -4.07 11.22
C GLY A 86 -13.43 -4.36 12.68
N GLN A 87 -14.69 -4.70 12.98
CA GLN A 87 -15.08 -5.10 14.33
C GLN A 87 -14.40 -6.42 14.72
N VAL A 88 -13.78 -6.45 15.90
CA VAL A 88 -13.11 -7.64 16.44
C VAL A 88 -14.16 -8.64 16.95
N LEU A 89 -14.00 -9.90 16.55
CA LEU A 89 -14.87 -11.02 16.93
C LEU A 89 -14.22 -11.89 18.00
N LYS A 90 -12.94 -12.23 17.82
CA LYS A 90 -12.20 -13.15 18.70
C LYS A 90 -10.71 -12.84 18.65
N THR A 91 -10.03 -13.02 19.77
CA THR A 91 -8.57 -12.91 19.86
C THR A 91 -8.00 -14.08 20.66
N ALA A 92 -6.83 -14.57 20.27
CA ALA A 92 -6.10 -15.57 21.03
C ALA A 92 -4.58 -15.40 20.83
N PRO A 93 -3.74 -15.93 21.73
CA PRO A 93 -2.30 -15.99 21.49
C PRO A 93 -2.00 -16.76 20.19
N SER A 94 -1.06 -16.27 19.40
CA SER A 94 -0.53 -17.02 18.25
C SER A 94 0.75 -17.76 18.64
N LYS A 95 0.89 -19.00 18.16
CA LYS A 95 2.10 -19.83 18.32
C LYS A 95 2.93 -19.92 17.02
N LEU A 96 2.54 -19.12 16.02
CA LEU A 96 3.15 -19.08 14.70
C LEU A 96 3.94 -17.78 14.54
N ALA A 97 5.26 -17.87 14.36
CA ALA A 97 6.07 -16.70 14.00
C ALA A 97 6.37 -16.73 12.51
N LEU A 98 5.72 -15.85 11.75
CA LEU A 98 5.98 -15.64 10.33
C LEU A 98 5.98 -16.96 9.52
N GLY A 99 5.04 -17.86 9.81
CA GLY A 99 4.90 -19.15 9.13
C GLY A 99 5.75 -20.29 9.72
N LEU A 100 6.56 -20.04 10.75
CA LEU A 100 7.31 -21.07 11.46
C LEU A 100 6.63 -21.41 12.79
N PRO A 101 6.17 -22.66 12.99
CA PRO A 101 5.54 -23.06 14.23
C PRO A 101 6.58 -23.13 15.36
N PHE A 102 6.22 -22.61 16.53
CA PHE A 102 7.00 -22.71 17.78
C PHE A 102 8.39 -22.07 17.81
N VAL A 103 8.74 -21.25 16.82
CA VAL A 103 9.96 -20.42 16.82
C VAL A 103 9.55 -18.98 17.14
N ASP A 104 10.26 -18.24 18.01
CA ASP A 104 10.09 -16.78 18.12
C ASP A 104 11.34 -16.09 17.56
N LEU A 105 11.25 -15.64 16.31
CA LEU A 105 12.30 -14.85 15.65
C LEU A 105 12.19 -13.35 15.90
N THR A 106 11.08 -12.92 16.51
CA THR A 106 10.61 -11.52 16.43
C THR A 106 10.76 -10.76 17.74
N ASN A 107 10.98 -11.46 18.88
CA ASN A 107 10.86 -10.89 20.22
C ASN A 107 9.56 -10.08 20.34
N SER A 108 8.47 -10.63 19.84
CA SER A 108 7.19 -9.96 19.74
C SER A 108 6.08 -10.82 20.32
N LYS A 109 5.07 -10.18 20.88
CA LYS A 109 3.85 -10.86 21.28
C LYS A 109 2.98 -11.02 20.03
N ALA A 110 2.76 -12.26 19.63
CA ALA A 110 1.90 -12.60 18.50
C ALA A 110 0.46 -12.86 18.98
N THR A 111 -0.51 -12.18 18.38
CA THR A 111 -1.94 -12.32 18.67
C THR A 111 -2.69 -12.60 17.37
N ARG A 112 -3.41 -13.71 17.29
CA ARG A 112 -4.35 -13.94 16.20
C ARG A 112 -5.68 -13.26 16.51
N VAL A 113 -6.26 -12.65 15.49
CA VAL A 113 -7.51 -11.90 15.56
C VAL A 113 -8.44 -12.37 14.46
N ALA A 114 -9.70 -12.58 14.81
CA ALA A 114 -10.80 -12.71 13.86
C ALA A 114 -11.60 -11.40 13.89
N TYR A 115 -11.90 -10.87 12.71
CA TYR A 115 -12.63 -9.61 12.57
C TYR A 115 -13.64 -9.67 11.43
N VAL A 116 -14.63 -8.80 11.49
CA VAL A 116 -15.66 -8.67 10.46
C VAL A 116 -15.07 -8.04 9.20
N SER A 117 -15.30 -8.66 8.05
CA SER A 117 -14.98 -8.11 6.72
C SER A 117 -16.10 -8.43 5.74
N THR A 118 -15.90 -8.07 4.48
CA THR A 118 -16.84 -8.29 3.38
C THR A 118 -16.15 -9.04 2.25
N ASP A 119 -16.77 -10.09 1.73
CA ASP A 119 -16.27 -10.84 0.59
C ASP A 119 -16.55 -10.12 -0.75
N SER A 120 -16.08 -10.71 -1.86
CA SER A 120 -16.29 -10.14 -3.21
C SER A 120 -17.75 -10.12 -3.66
N ASN A 121 -18.63 -10.89 -3.01
CA ASN A 121 -20.06 -10.94 -3.28
C ASN A 121 -20.86 -9.96 -2.40
N GLY A 122 -20.18 -9.18 -1.56
CA GLY A 122 -20.80 -8.22 -0.65
C GLY A 122 -21.29 -8.83 0.66
N LYS A 123 -20.90 -10.06 0.98
CA LYS A 123 -21.35 -10.76 2.18
C LYS A 123 -20.44 -10.51 3.38
N THR A 124 -21.04 -10.28 4.54
CA THR A 124 -20.32 -10.11 5.80
C THR A 124 -19.79 -11.46 6.31
N ILE A 125 -18.46 -11.58 6.38
CA ILE A 125 -17.75 -12.81 6.75
C ILE A 125 -16.70 -12.53 7.84
N PRO A 126 -16.35 -13.52 8.67
CA PRO A 126 -15.17 -13.41 9.50
C PRO A 126 -13.90 -13.66 8.67
N VAL A 127 -12.88 -12.87 8.90
CA VAL A 127 -11.53 -13.08 8.37
C VAL A 127 -10.53 -13.04 9.51
N THR A 128 -9.38 -13.67 9.32
CA THR A 128 -8.35 -13.76 10.36
C THR A 128 -7.06 -13.07 9.95
N GLY A 129 -6.27 -12.70 10.95
CA GLY A 129 -4.92 -12.18 10.78
C GLY A 129 -4.11 -12.31 12.06
N THR A 130 -2.82 -12.02 11.98
CA THR A 130 -1.90 -12.05 13.13
C THR A 130 -1.26 -10.69 13.33
N ILE A 131 -1.33 -10.19 14.56
CA ILE A 131 -0.70 -8.94 15.00
C ILE A 131 0.56 -9.32 15.77
N TYR A 132 1.69 -8.72 15.39
CA TYR A 132 2.97 -8.85 16.08
C TYR A 132 3.30 -7.55 16.82
N GLU A 133 3.22 -7.57 18.14
CA GLU A 133 3.54 -6.42 18.99
C GLU A 133 4.99 -6.52 19.48
N SER A 134 5.88 -5.67 18.96
CA SER A 134 7.28 -5.66 19.39
C SER A 134 7.42 -5.34 20.88
N SER A 135 8.17 -6.17 21.60
CA SER A 135 8.50 -5.93 23.02
C SER A 135 9.59 -4.86 23.21
N LYS A 136 10.29 -4.48 22.15
CA LYS A 136 11.40 -3.52 22.21
C LYS A 136 10.89 -2.08 22.27
N PRO A 137 11.44 -1.21 23.13
CA PRO A 137 11.11 0.21 23.14
C PRO A 137 11.31 0.87 21.76
N TRP A 138 10.41 1.77 21.37
CA TRP A 138 10.54 2.55 20.15
C TRP A 138 11.40 3.80 20.41
N GLY A 139 12.61 3.83 19.85
CA GLY A 139 13.54 4.97 19.98
C GLY A 139 13.46 5.99 18.85
N GLY A 140 12.58 5.79 17.86
CA GLY A 140 12.41 6.72 16.75
C GLY A 140 11.57 7.94 17.13
N LYS A 141 11.58 8.95 16.26
CA LYS A 141 10.73 10.13 16.44
C LYS A 141 9.26 9.77 16.17
N GLY A 142 8.35 10.26 17.01
CA GLY A 142 6.91 10.09 16.85
C GLY A 142 6.38 8.71 17.23
N PRO A 143 5.11 8.41 16.91
CA PRO A 143 4.48 7.12 17.20
C PRO A 143 5.22 5.94 16.54
N ARG A 144 5.16 4.76 17.18
CA ARG A 144 5.72 3.54 16.59
C ARG A 144 5.03 3.25 15.25
N PRO A 145 5.77 2.94 14.17
CA PRO A 145 5.18 2.62 12.88
C PRO A 145 4.38 1.32 12.92
N LEU A 146 3.33 1.25 12.11
CA LEU A 146 2.57 0.04 11.83
C LEU A 146 3.03 -0.53 10.48
N MET A 147 3.36 -1.81 10.45
CA MET A 147 3.67 -2.54 9.23
C MET A 147 2.52 -3.50 8.92
N LEU A 148 2.05 -3.49 7.67
CA LEU A 148 1.09 -4.45 7.15
C LEU A 148 1.80 -5.36 6.16
N ILE A 149 1.72 -6.66 6.38
CA ILE A 149 2.26 -7.68 5.48
C ILE A 149 1.10 -8.48 4.93
N ALA A 150 0.93 -8.46 3.61
CA ALA A 150 0.01 -9.32 2.89
C ALA A 150 0.80 -10.48 2.28
N PRO A 151 0.66 -11.72 2.78
CA PRO A 151 1.30 -12.85 2.15
C PRO A 151 0.73 -13.05 0.73
N GLY A 152 1.57 -13.56 -0.18
CA GLY A 152 1.13 -13.94 -1.52
C GLY A 152 0.18 -15.14 -1.51
N THR A 153 -0.24 -15.59 -2.68
CA THR A 153 -1.12 -16.77 -2.82
C THR A 153 -0.57 -17.97 -2.07
N GLN A 154 -1.32 -18.45 -1.07
CA GLN A 154 -0.94 -19.63 -0.29
C GLN A 154 -1.56 -20.93 -0.83
N GLY A 155 -2.70 -20.83 -1.50
CA GLY A 155 -3.48 -21.94 -2.05
C GLY A 155 -4.98 -21.69 -1.92
N SER A 156 -5.79 -22.58 -2.51
CA SER A 156 -7.26 -22.42 -2.56
C SER A 156 -8.01 -23.12 -1.41
N SER A 157 -7.29 -23.78 -0.50
CA SER A 157 -7.86 -24.47 0.65
C SER A 157 -7.63 -23.68 1.94
N ASN A 158 -8.54 -23.80 2.91
CA ASN A 158 -8.36 -23.22 4.25
C ASN A 158 -7.13 -23.78 4.98
N ALA A 159 -6.67 -24.98 4.61
CA ALA A 159 -5.42 -25.54 5.12
C ALA A 159 -4.19 -24.73 4.69
N CYS A 160 -4.30 -23.96 3.60
CA CYS A 160 -3.25 -23.08 3.12
C CYS A 160 -3.28 -21.70 3.79
N ALA A 161 -4.23 -21.42 4.68
CA ALA A 161 -4.27 -20.13 5.35
C ALA A 161 -2.96 -19.90 6.14
N PRO A 162 -2.38 -18.69 6.12
CA PRO A 162 -1.12 -18.38 6.80
C PRO A 162 -1.27 -18.25 8.33
N GLY A 163 -2.40 -18.70 8.90
CA GLY A 163 -2.81 -18.52 10.29
C GLY A 163 -2.44 -19.69 11.19
#